data_AF-A0A561BT36-F1
#
_entry.id   AF-A0A561BT36-F1
#
_cell.length_a   1.000
_cell.length_b   1.000
_cell.length_c   1.000
_cell.angle_alpha   90.00
_cell.angle_beta   90.00
_cell.angle_gamma   90.00
#
_symmetry.space_group_name_H-M   'P 1'
#
loop_
_entity.id
_entity.type
_entity.pdbx_description
1 polymer ?
#
loop_
_entity_poly.entity_id
_entity_poly.type
_entity_poly.pdbx_seq_one_letter_code
_entity_poly.pdbx_strand_id
1 'polypeptide(L)'
;MRAPERGALPLWLATTLGREYGRVTEVVQGLPDDDFARRTRCPGMAVGPLLVHLLYDAERALTAFASPSTEAPDRDFVSYWRDFPARPGRRAEPDTSFVQVIASAYSRPSDGLVRHWRELSEAAVRAAAYALVDKGKRVSTQGHVLPVPDFVATLILEATVHHLDLTLELPDAPEPDPEALQVTARTLDGLFGPDAWDVIGWDTTTYVLKATGRIPLDEDDFDMLGPHAARLPLLG
;
A
#
# COMPACT_ATOMS: atom_id res chain seq x y z
N MET A 1 -8.77 -19.38 -9.77
CA MET A 1 -8.60 -18.40 -10.86
C MET A 1 -7.15 -18.51 -11.29
N ARG A 2 -6.84 -18.69 -12.59
CA ARG A 2 -5.43 -18.64 -13.04
C ARG A 2 -4.90 -17.24 -12.75
N ALA A 3 -3.68 -17.13 -12.24
CA ALA A 3 -3.02 -15.85 -11.97
C ALA A 3 -3.19 -14.88 -13.16
N PRO A 4 -3.42 -13.57 -12.90
CA PRO A 4 -3.61 -12.58 -13.97
C PRO A 4 -2.38 -12.53 -14.89
N GLU A 5 -2.58 -12.25 -16.18
CA GLU A 5 -1.50 -12.16 -17.16
C GLU A 5 -0.35 -11.27 -16.64
N ARG A 6 0.83 -11.88 -16.58
CA ARG A 6 2.02 -11.39 -15.88
C ARG A 6 2.61 -10.16 -16.59
N GLY A 7 2.93 -9.11 -15.83
CA GLY A 7 4.01 -8.17 -16.18
C GLY A 7 3.66 -6.77 -16.72
N ALA A 8 2.39 -6.40 -16.89
CA ALA A 8 2.04 -5.02 -17.26
C ALA A 8 1.19 -4.35 -16.18
N LEU A 9 1.51 -3.10 -15.83
CA LEU A 9 0.60 -2.26 -15.04
C LEU A 9 -0.65 -1.92 -15.88
N PRO A 10 -1.83 -1.71 -15.26
CA PRO A 10 -3.01 -1.28 -15.98
C PRO A 10 -2.78 0.09 -16.65
N LEU A 11 -3.52 0.37 -17.73
CA LEU A 11 -3.40 1.63 -18.47
C LEU A 11 -3.89 2.84 -17.66
N TRP A 12 -4.79 2.62 -16.69
CA TRP A 12 -5.53 3.68 -15.99
C TRP A 12 -5.09 3.87 -14.53
N LEU A 13 -3.78 3.83 -14.26
CA LEU A 13 -3.21 3.88 -12.92
C LEU A 13 -3.72 5.03 -12.03
N ALA A 14 -3.89 6.25 -12.57
CA ALA A 14 -4.47 7.35 -11.78
C ALA A 14 -5.93 7.10 -11.40
N THR A 15 -6.72 6.45 -12.26
CA THR A 15 -8.10 6.06 -11.96
C THR A 15 -8.15 4.93 -10.95
N THR A 16 -7.22 3.98 -11.01
CA THR A 16 -7.06 2.93 -9.99
C THR A 16 -6.69 3.53 -8.64
N LEU A 17 -5.69 4.41 -8.59
CA LEU A 17 -5.29 5.13 -7.37
C LEU A 17 -6.45 5.95 -6.79
N GLY A 18 -7.18 6.67 -7.65
CA GLY A 18 -8.34 7.46 -7.22
C GLY A 18 -9.46 6.63 -6.61
N ARG A 19 -9.73 5.44 -7.17
CA ARG A 19 -10.70 4.50 -6.59
C ARG A 19 -10.22 3.96 -5.25
N GLU A 20 -8.95 3.56 -5.14
CA GLU A 20 -8.43 2.99 -3.89
C GLU A 20 -8.36 4.04 -2.76
N TYR A 21 -7.87 5.25 -3.02
CA TYR A 21 -7.92 6.34 -2.05
C TYR A 21 -9.36 6.72 -1.68
N GLY A 22 -10.29 6.62 -2.64
CA GLY A 22 -11.73 6.74 -2.38
C GLY A 22 -12.23 5.69 -1.40
N ARG A 23 -11.84 4.41 -1.58
CA ARG A 23 -12.20 3.33 -0.65
C ARG A 23 -11.65 3.56 0.75
N VAL A 24 -10.38 3.93 0.89
CA VAL A 24 -9.81 4.31 2.19
C VAL A 24 -10.64 5.43 2.84
N THR A 25 -11.05 6.42 2.05
CA THR A 25 -11.92 7.51 2.54
C THR A 25 -13.26 6.98 3.03
N GLU A 26 -13.91 6.07 2.30
CA GLU A 26 -15.17 5.44 2.71
C GLU A 26 -15.05 4.63 4.01
N VAL A 27 -13.90 3.98 4.27
CA VAL A 27 -13.66 3.26 5.54
C VAL A 27 -13.65 4.19 6.74
N VAL A 28 -12.98 5.35 6.62
CA VAL A 28 -12.74 6.26 7.76
C VAL A 28 -13.80 7.34 7.89
N GLN A 29 -14.54 7.64 6.81
CA GLN A 29 -15.58 8.65 6.81
C GLN A 29 -16.80 8.18 7.61
N GLY A 30 -17.19 8.99 8.60
CA GLY A 30 -18.36 8.71 9.45
C GLY A 30 -18.05 7.87 10.69
N LEU A 31 -16.80 7.43 10.87
CA LEU A 31 -16.35 6.87 12.14
C LEU A 31 -16.44 7.94 13.26
N PRO A 32 -16.92 7.59 14.46
CA PRO A 32 -16.81 8.46 15.63
C PRO A 32 -15.34 8.61 16.05
N ASP A 33 -15.01 9.69 16.76
CA ASP A 33 -13.62 9.96 17.19
C ASP A 33 -12.99 8.80 17.98
N ASP A 34 -13.76 8.11 18.82
CA ASP A 34 -13.29 6.96 19.61
C ASP A 34 -12.84 5.78 18.74
N ASP A 35 -13.43 5.62 17.54
CA ASP A 35 -13.08 4.52 16.64
C ASP A 35 -11.71 4.73 15.96
N PHE A 36 -11.13 5.93 16.02
CA PHE A 36 -9.75 6.17 15.57
C PHE A 36 -8.70 5.50 16.47
N ALA A 37 -9.08 5.01 17.64
CA ALA A 37 -8.25 4.21 18.53
C ALA A 37 -8.36 2.69 18.28
N ARG A 38 -9.22 2.24 17.35
CA ARG A 38 -9.37 0.81 17.01
C ARG A 38 -8.10 0.22 16.45
N ARG A 39 -7.93 -1.09 16.69
CA ARG A 39 -6.74 -1.80 16.22
C ARG A 39 -6.85 -2.04 14.72
N THR A 40 -5.70 -1.97 14.07
CA THR A 40 -5.53 -2.36 12.67
C THR A 40 -4.63 -3.59 12.61
N ARG A 41 -4.39 -4.12 11.41
CA ARG A 41 -3.41 -5.19 11.22
C ARG A 41 -1.96 -4.71 11.33
N CYS A 42 -1.71 -3.41 11.45
CA CYS A 42 -0.41 -2.85 11.75
C CYS A 42 -0.21 -2.68 13.26
N PRO A 43 0.62 -3.51 13.91
CA PRO A 43 0.94 -3.33 15.32
C PRO A 43 1.47 -1.91 15.59
N GLY A 44 1.00 -1.30 16.69
CA GLY A 44 1.39 0.06 17.07
C GLY A 44 0.71 1.19 16.27
N MET A 45 -0.06 0.88 15.23
CA MET A 45 -0.81 1.89 14.44
C MET A 45 -2.31 1.61 14.49
N ALA A 46 -3.02 2.25 15.42
CA ALA A 46 -4.48 2.32 15.39
C ALA A 46 -4.97 3.07 14.13
N VAL A 47 -6.28 3.09 13.89
CA VAL A 47 -6.90 3.75 12.71
C VAL A 47 -6.37 5.17 12.48
N GLY A 48 -6.29 6.01 13.53
CA GLY A 48 -5.75 7.37 13.42
C GLY A 48 -4.29 7.44 12.98
N PRO A 49 -3.35 6.84 13.73
CA PRO A 49 -1.95 6.76 13.30
C PRO A 49 -1.74 6.13 11.91
N LEU A 50 -2.52 5.12 11.54
CA LEU A 50 -2.43 4.51 10.20
C LEU A 50 -2.93 5.46 9.10
N LEU A 51 -4.01 6.21 9.36
CA LEU A 51 -4.48 7.23 8.42
C LEU A 51 -3.47 8.38 8.28
N VAL A 52 -2.76 8.73 9.36
CA VAL A 52 -1.61 9.67 9.28
C VAL A 52 -0.49 9.09 8.42
N HIS A 53 -0.16 7.81 8.57
CA HIS A 53 0.84 7.17 7.71
C HIS A 53 0.48 7.33 6.22
N LEU A 54 -0.75 6.98 5.85
CA LEU A 54 -1.26 7.15 4.48
C LEU A 54 -1.26 8.61 4.02
N LEU A 55 -1.65 9.55 4.90
CA LEU A 55 -1.58 10.98 4.63
C LEU A 55 -0.17 11.42 4.22
N TYR A 56 0.86 10.97 4.93
CA TYR A 56 2.25 11.28 4.59
C TYR A 56 2.72 10.59 3.30
N ASP A 57 2.14 9.45 2.93
CA ASP A 57 2.39 8.84 1.63
C ASP A 57 1.75 9.64 0.47
N ALA A 58 0.54 10.19 0.67
CA ALA A 58 -0.06 11.14 -0.26
C ALA A 58 0.76 12.46 -0.37
N GLU A 59 1.36 12.92 0.74
CA GLU A 59 2.31 14.04 0.72
C GLU A 59 3.58 13.71 -0.08
N ARG A 60 4.13 12.50 0.12
CA ARG A 60 5.26 11.98 -0.68
C ARG A 60 4.93 11.96 -2.16
N ALA A 61 3.70 11.56 -2.53
CA ALA A 61 3.22 11.61 -3.91
C ALA A 61 3.29 13.01 -4.50
N LEU A 62 2.73 14.01 -3.81
CA LEU A 62 2.75 15.40 -4.26
C LEU A 62 4.20 15.94 -4.40
N THR A 63 5.04 15.64 -3.41
CA THR A 63 6.46 16.04 -3.42
C THR A 63 7.20 15.43 -4.61
N ALA A 64 7.02 14.14 -4.87
CA ALA A 64 7.64 13.45 -6.00
C ALA A 64 7.15 14.00 -7.34
N PHE A 65 5.85 14.24 -7.52
CA PHE A 65 5.31 14.81 -8.76
C PHE A 65 5.80 16.25 -9.03
N ALA A 66 6.11 16.99 -7.95
CA ALA A 66 6.74 18.31 -8.01
C ALA A 66 8.28 18.27 -8.12
N SER A 67 8.89 17.07 -8.06
CA SER A 67 10.34 16.85 -8.13
C SER A 67 10.70 15.93 -9.30
N PRO A 68 10.48 16.37 -10.56
CA PRO A 68 10.81 15.57 -11.74
C PRO A 68 12.32 15.35 -11.83
N SER A 69 12.72 14.18 -12.33
CA SER A 69 14.13 13.81 -12.54
C SER A 69 14.44 13.62 -14.02
N THR A 70 15.65 14.00 -14.42
CA THR A 70 16.23 13.68 -15.73
C THR A 70 17.17 12.47 -15.70
N GLU A 71 17.48 11.97 -14.50
CA GLU A 71 18.34 10.81 -14.32
C GLU A 71 17.66 9.53 -14.82
N ALA A 72 18.46 8.50 -15.11
CA ALA A 72 17.93 7.18 -15.48
C ALA A 72 17.22 6.55 -14.27
N PRO A 73 16.06 5.89 -14.46
CA PRO A 73 15.43 5.17 -13.36
C PRO A 73 16.33 4.06 -12.82
N ASP A 74 16.41 3.95 -11.51
CA ASP A 74 17.17 2.93 -10.78
C ASP A 74 16.27 1.92 -10.05
N ARG A 75 14.96 2.19 -10.04
CA ARG A 75 13.91 1.33 -9.49
C ARG A 75 12.69 1.30 -10.41
N ASP A 76 11.96 0.20 -10.31
CA ASP A 76 10.62 -0.02 -10.86
C ASP A 76 9.63 -0.35 -9.71
N PHE A 77 8.37 -0.63 -10.06
CA PHE A 77 7.31 -0.88 -9.08
C PHE A 77 7.51 -2.15 -8.24
N VAL A 78 8.44 -3.03 -8.62
CA VAL A 78 8.81 -4.25 -7.90
C VAL A 78 10.07 -4.04 -7.07
N SER A 79 11.16 -3.63 -7.73
CA SER A 79 12.50 -3.49 -7.15
C SER A 79 12.59 -2.42 -6.07
N TYR A 80 11.72 -1.40 -6.10
CA TYR A 80 11.59 -0.39 -5.03
C TYR A 80 11.37 -1.05 -3.65
N TRP A 81 10.58 -2.11 -3.58
CA TRP A 81 10.22 -2.79 -2.33
C TRP A 81 11.34 -3.64 -1.73
N ARG A 82 12.42 -3.90 -2.46
CA ARG A 82 13.57 -4.67 -1.95
C ARG A 82 14.31 -3.94 -0.82
N ASP A 83 14.16 -2.61 -0.77
CA ASP A 83 14.75 -1.77 0.26
C ASP A 83 13.87 -1.71 1.54
N PHE A 84 12.67 -2.33 1.51
CA PHE A 84 11.71 -2.45 2.61
C PHE A 84 11.38 -3.93 2.94
N PRO A 85 12.40 -4.76 3.24
CA PRO A 85 12.16 -6.16 3.53
C PRO A 85 11.42 -6.30 4.86
N ALA A 86 10.50 -7.26 4.94
CA ALA A 86 10.03 -7.74 6.22
C ALA A 86 11.24 -8.10 7.10
N ARG A 87 11.17 -7.81 8.41
CA ARG A 87 12.26 -8.08 9.35
C ARG A 87 11.92 -9.30 10.22
N PRO A 88 12.30 -10.54 9.84
CA PRO A 88 12.07 -11.70 10.69
C PRO A 88 12.84 -11.55 12.01
N GLY A 89 12.15 -11.70 13.14
CA GLY A 89 12.78 -11.82 14.45
C GLY A 89 13.30 -10.53 15.11
N ARG A 90 13.11 -9.33 14.51
CA ARG A 90 13.31 -8.07 15.26
C ARG A 90 12.02 -7.66 15.95
N ARG A 91 12.03 -7.77 17.27
CA ARG A 91 11.04 -7.23 18.22
C ARG A 91 10.89 -5.70 18.20
N ALA A 92 11.71 -4.98 17.43
CA ALA A 92 11.53 -3.55 17.23
C ALA A 92 10.51 -3.41 16.10
N GLU A 93 9.23 -3.30 16.47
CA GLU A 93 8.21 -2.75 15.59
C GLU A 93 8.76 -1.47 14.93
N PRO A 94 8.34 -1.15 13.70
CA PRO A 94 8.67 0.15 13.10
C PRO A 94 8.45 1.27 14.13
N ASP A 95 9.33 2.26 14.16
CA ASP A 95 9.13 3.39 15.05
C ASP A 95 7.88 4.15 14.60
N THR A 96 6.77 3.89 15.29
CA THR A 96 5.46 4.48 15.04
C THR A 96 5.24 5.76 15.85
N SER A 97 6.24 6.19 16.62
CA SER A 97 6.12 7.36 17.51
C SER A 97 5.73 8.63 16.75
N PHE A 98 6.28 8.82 15.54
CA PHE A 98 5.94 9.97 14.70
C PHE A 98 4.45 10.02 14.37
N VAL A 99 3.91 8.95 13.79
CA VAL A 99 2.49 8.91 13.37
C VAL A 99 1.54 8.94 14.56
N GLN A 100 1.94 8.35 15.71
CA GLN A 100 1.19 8.44 16.95
C GLN A 100 1.11 9.87 17.48
N VAL A 101 2.24 10.59 17.51
CA VAL A 101 2.31 11.98 17.97
C VAL A 101 1.47 12.88 17.06
N ILE A 102 1.61 12.75 15.74
CA ILE A 102 0.82 13.55 14.80
C ILE A 102 -0.67 13.23 14.89
N ALA A 103 -1.06 11.96 14.99
CA ALA A 103 -2.46 11.58 15.17
C ALA A 103 -3.06 12.19 16.45
N SER A 104 -2.29 12.22 17.55
CA SER A 104 -2.73 12.80 18.83
C SER A 104 -2.97 14.32 18.77
N ALA A 105 -2.40 15.02 17.78
CA ALA A 105 -2.60 16.44 17.59
C ALA A 105 -3.99 16.78 16.98
N TYR A 106 -4.67 15.80 16.37
CA TYR A 106 -6.04 15.98 15.90
C TYR A 106 -7.03 15.76 17.03
N SER A 107 -7.57 16.85 17.59
CA SER A 107 -8.55 16.78 18.69
C SER A 107 -9.90 16.16 18.29
N ARG A 108 -10.23 16.19 16.99
CA ARG A 108 -11.43 15.58 16.39
C ARG A 108 -11.02 14.86 15.11
N PRO A 109 -10.42 13.66 15.19
CA PRO A 109 -9.88 12.96 14.03
C PRO A 109 -10.95 12.64 12.97
N SER A 110 -12.19 12.35 13.38
CA SER A 110 -13.33 12.09 12.47
C SER A 110 -13.64 13.23 11.50
N ASP A 111 -13.25 14.46 11.87
CA ASP A 111 -13.42 15.67 11.06
C ASP A 111 -12.06 16.13 10.51
N GLY A 112 -11.15 16.52 11.42
CA GLY A 112 -9.90 17.18 11.06
C GLY A 112 -8.93 16.30 10.27
N LEU A 113 -8.71 15.05 10.72
CA LEU A 113 -7.78 14.14 10.07
C LEU A 113 -8.37 13.58 8.78
N VAL A 114 -9.65 13.16 8.80
CA VAL A 114 -10.35 12.66 7.60
C VAL A 114 -10.39 13.72 6.49
N ARG A 115 -10.70 14.98 6.83
CA ARG A 115 -10.69 16.07 5.84
C ARG A 115 -9.29 16.30 5.27
N HIS A 116 -8.25 16.29 6.11
CA HIS A 116 -6.88 16.48 5.66
C HIS A 116 -6.42 15.34 4.73
N TRP A 117 -6.70 14.08 5.12
CA TRP A 117 -6.49 12.92 4.26
C TRP A 117 -7.16 13.10 2.91
N ARG A 118 -8.44 13.45 2.89
CA ARG A 118 -9.21 13.62 1.66
C ARG A 118 -8.63 14.71 0.75
N GLU A 119 -8.32 15.88 1.30
CA GLU A 119 -7.74 16.99 0.53
C GLU A 119 -6.42 16.59 -0.14
N LEU A 120 -5.54 15.92 0.59
CA LEU A 120 -4.21 15.55 0.12
C LEU A 120 -4.21 14.36 -0.84
N SER A 121 -4.99 13.32 -0.52
CA SER A 121 -5.15 12.12 -1.36
C SER A 121 -5.80 12.47 -2.71
N GLU A 122 -6.86 13.29 -2.73
CA GLU A 122 -7.48 13.76 -3.98
C GLU A 122 -6.51 14.65 -4.79
N ALA A 123 -5.68 15.47 -4.13
CA ALA A 123 -4.66 16.27 -4.81
C ALA A 123 -3.58 15.38 -5.44
N ALA A 124 -3.12 14.35 -4.73
CA ALA A 124 -2.16 13.37 -5.23
C ALA A 124 -2.71 12.63 -6.46
N VAL A 125 -3.99 12.24 -6.45
CA VAL A 125 -4.67 11.60 -7.60
C VAL A 125 -4.69 12.52 -8.82
N ARG A 126 -5.05 13.80 -8.64
CA ARG A 126 -5.00 14.79 -9.74
C ARG A 126 -3.59 14.96 -10.28
N ALA A 127 -2.59 15.08 -9.39
CA ALA A 127 -1.19 15.21 -9.78
C ALA A 127 -0.69 13.96 -10.55
N ALA A 128 -1.07 12.76 -10.11
CA ALA A 128 -0.77 11.51 -10.80
C ALA A 128 -1.37 11.49 -12.21
N ALA A 129 -2.64 11.90 -12.36
CA ALA A 129 -3.31 11.97 -13.66
C ALA A 129 -2.57 12.90 -14.63
N TYR A 130 -2.13 14.07 -14.18
CA TYR A 130 -1.32 14.99 -15.00
C TYR A 130 0.07 14.42 -15.32
N ALA A 131 0.72 13.77 -14.35
CA ALA A 131 2.06 13.24 -14.54
C ALA A 131 2.10 12.07 -15.55
N LEU A 132 1.06 11.23 -15.57
CA LEU A 132 0.95 10.06 -16.46
C LEU A 132 0.73 10.42 -17.93
N VAL A 133 0.40 11.67 -18.27
CA VAL A 133 0.25 12.12 -19.66
C VAL A 133 1.58 12.02 -20.42
N ASP A 134 2.70 12.29 -19.75
CA ASP A 134 4.04 12.17 -20.32
C ASP A 134 4.65 10.81 -19.97
N LYS A 135 4.68 9.90 -20.96
CA LYS A 135 5.23 8.54 -20.81
C LYS A 135 6.72 8.50 -20.49
N GLY A 136 7.45 9.59 -20.75
CA GLY A 136 8.88 9.69 -20.45
C GLY A 136 9.17 10.26 -19.05
N LYS A 137 8.14 10.73 -18.33
CA LYS A 137 8.30 11.43 -17.05
C LYS A 137 8.76 10.49 -15.95
N ARG A 138 9.68 11.01 -15.14
CA ARG A 138 10.32 10.32 -14.00
C ARG A 138 10.30 11.25 -12.80
N VAL A 139 10.30 10.67 -11.61
CA VAL A 139 10.25 11.40 -10.35
C VAL A 139 11.32 10.88 -9.40
N SER A 140 11.85 11.77 -8.56
CA SER A 140 12.71 11.38 -7.44
C SER A 140 11.88 11.21 -6.17
N THR A 141 12.08 10.10 -5.46
CA THR A 141 11.45 9.83 -4.16
C THR A 141 12.35 8.95 -3.31
N GLN A 142 12.54 9.32 -2.04
CA GLN A 142 13.33 8.53 -1.07
C GLN A 142 14.71 8.06 -1.57
N GLY A 143 15.39 8.90 -2.36
CA GLY A 143 16.72 8.57 -2.90
C GLY A 143 16.72 7.73 -4.17
N HIS A 144 15.55 7.37 -4.72
CA HIS A 144 15.39 6.63 -5.96
C HIS A 144 14.74 7.47 -7.06
N VAL A 145 14.94 7.04 -8.30
CA VAL A 145 14.31 7.58 -9.49
C VAL A 145 13.44 6.50 -10.12
N LEU A 146 12.15 6.77 -10.24
CA LEU A 146 11.18 5.85 -10.84
C LEU A 146 10.49 6.48 -12.06
N PRO A 147 10.12 5.69 -13.08
CA PRO A 147 9.10 6.10 -14.04
C PRO A 147 7.79 6.41 -13.31
N VAL A 148 7.05 7.42 -13.77
CA VAL A 148 5.78 7.81 -13.13
C VAL A 148 4.78 6.65 -13.00
N PRO A 149 4.58 5.76 -13.99
CA PRO A 149 3.68 4.60 -13.83
C PRO A 149 4.09 3.70 -12.66
N ASP A 150 5.39 3.45 -12.52
CA ASP A 150 5.91 2.58 -11.47
C ASP A 150 5.77 3.23 -10.09
N PHE A 151 6.05 4.53 -10.01
CA PHE A 151 5.83 5.30 -8.79
C PHE A 151 4.36 5.27 -8.34
N VAL A 152 3.41 5.47 -9.26
CA VAL A 152 1.98 5.38 -8.95
C VAL A 152 1.59 3.98 -8.47
N ALA A 153 2.18 2.93 -9.04
CA ALA A 153 1.96 1.57 -8.56
C ALA A 153 2.47 1.34 -7.13
N THR A 154 3.52 2.06 -6.68
CA THR A 154 3.92 2.02 -5.26
C THR A 154 2.84 2.61 -4.35
N LEU A 155 2.22 3.73 -4.74
CA LEU A 155 1.14 4.37 -3.98
C LEU A 155 -0.10 3.47 -3.91
N ILE A 156 -0.43 2.79 -5.01
CA ILE A 156 -1.55 1.84 -5.06
C ILE A 156 -1.29 0.68 -4.09
N LEU A 157 -0.08 0.14 -4.06
CA LEU A 157 0.27 -0.94 -3.13
C LEU A 157 0.14 -0.50 -1.68
N GLU A 158 0.73 0.65 -1.31
CA GLU A 158 0.61 1.21 0.05
C GLU A 158 -0.85 1.36 0.46
N ALA A 159 -1.65 1.99 -0.41
CA ALA A 159 -3.07 2.19 -0.16
C ALA A 159 -3.83 0.88 0.03
N THR A 160 -3.61 -0.09 -0.86
CA THR A 160 -4.34 -1.37 -0.85
C THR A 160 -4.02 -2.18 0.39
N VAL A 161 -2.74 -2.29 0.75
CA VAL A 161 -2.32 -3.05 1.93
C VAL A 161 -2.84 -2.37 3.20
N HIS A 162 -2.72 -1.05 3.32
CA HIS A 162 -3.17 -0.34 4.51
C HIS A 162 -4.69 -0.16 4.59
N HIS A 163 -5.39 -0.23 3.46
CA HIS A 163 -6.84 -0.40 3.45
C HIS A 163 -7.22 -1.74 4.09
N LEU A 164 -6.60 -2.85 3.70
CA LEU A 164 -6.80 -4.16 4.35
C LEU A 164 -6.41 -4.16 5.83
N ASP A 165 -5.45 -3.32 6.22
CA ASP A 165 -5.06 -3.14 7.61
C ASP A 165 -6.16 -2.44 8.43
N LEU A 166 -6.80 -1.39 7.86
CA LEU A 166 -7.88 -0.62 8.49
C LEU A 166 -9.16 -1.45 8.74
N THR A 167 -9.48 -2.42 7.89
CA THR A 167 -10.76 -3.15 7.93
C THR A 167 -10.83 -4.23 9.02
N LEU A 168 -9.74 -4.48 9.78
CA LEU A 168 -9.66 -5.55 10.79
C LEU A 168 -10.83 -5.56 11.79
N GLU A 169 -11.16 -4.42 12.39
CA GLU A 169 -12.23 -4.28 13.39
C GLU A 169 -13.45 -3.53 12.82
N LEU A 170 -13.56 -3.46 11.49
CA LEU A 170 -14.61 -2.76 10.73
C LEU A 170 -15.18 -3.69 9.64
N PRO A 171 -15.93 -4.74 10.00
CA PRO A 171 -16.35 -5.79 9.05
C PRO A 171 -17.35 -5.33 7.98
N ASP A 172 -18.03 -4.20 8.19
CA ASP A 172 -18.96 -3.61 7.22
C ASP A 172 -18.27 -2.62 6.26
N ALA A 173 -16.96 -2.41 6.43
CA ALA A 173 -16.18 -1.54 5.55
C ALA A 173 -16.13 -2.09 4.11
N PRO A 174 -16.08 -1.23 3.09
CA PRO A 174 -15.96 -1.68 1.71
C PRO A 174 -14.64 -2.43 1.49
N GLU A 175 -14.65 -3.41 0.59
CA GLU A 175 -13.44 -4.09 0.13
C GLU A 175 -12.57 -3.15 -0.73
N PRO A 176 -11.24 -3.39 -0.82
CA PRO A 176 -10.36 -2.68 -1.74
C PRO A 176 -10.80 -2.76 -3.21
N ASP A 177 -10.36 -1.79 -4.02
CA ASP A 177 -10.62 -1.81 -5.46
C ASP A 177 -9.98 -3.07 -6.09
N PRO A 178 -10.73 -3.86 -6.87
CA PRO A 178 -10.20 -5.09 -7.45
C PRO A 178 -8.99 -4.91 -8.37
N GLU A 179 -8.86 -3.77 -9.06
CA GLU A 179 -7.69 -3.48 -9.90
C GLU A 179 -6.49 -3.05 -9.05
N ALA A 180 -6.73 -2.34 -7.94
CA ALA A 180 -5.69 -2.02 -6.95
C ALA A 180 -5.10 -3.28 -6.29
N LEU A 181 -5.96 -4.24 -5.92
CA LEU A 181 -5.55 -5.58 -5.48
C LEU A 181 -4.72 -6.31 -6.52
N GLN A 182 -5.08 -6.21 -7.81
CA GLN A 182 -4.29 -6.83 -8.89
C GLN A 182 -2.93 -6.15 -9.08
N VAL A 183 -2.85 -4.82 -9.01
CA VAL A 183 -1.56 -4.10 -9.05
C VAL A 183 -0.67 -4.57 -7.90
N THR A 184 -1.22 -4.63 -6.69
CA THR A 184 -0.53 -5.11 -5.50
C THR A 184 -0.04 -6.55 -5.66
N ALA A 185 -0.90 -7.45 -6.13
CA ALA A 185 -0.54 -8.84 -6.39
C ALA A 185 0.56 -8.97 -7.45
N ARG A 186 0.54 -8.17 -8.53
CA ARG A 186 1.61 -8.16 -9.54
C ARG A 186 2.95 -7.71 -8.96
N THR A 187 2.95 -6.73 -8.07
CA THR A 187 4.16 -6.31 -7.36
C THR A 187 4.73 -7.44 -6.50
N LEU A 188 3.86 -8.09 -5.73
CA LEU A 188 4.23 -9.22 -4.88
C LEU A 188 4.72 -10.41 -5.72
N ASP A 189 4.09 -10.71 -6.85
CA ASP A 189 4.56 -11.73 -7.80
C ASP A 189 5.97 -11.44 -8.32
N GLY A 190 6.28 -10.17 -8.58
CA GLY A 190 7.63 -9.75 -8.97
C GLY A 190 8.68 -9.97 -7.86
N LEU A 191 8.30 -9.71 -6.60
CA LEU A 191 9.16 -9.98 -5.44
C LEU A 191 9.29 -11.49 -5.16
N PHE A 192 8.21 -12.23 -5.33
CA PHE A 192 8.17 -13.68 -5.10
C PHE A 192 8.81 -14.46 -6.24
N GLY A 193 8.93 -13.89 -7.44
CA GLY A 193 9.65 -14.48 -8.55
C GLY A 193 9.01 -15.75 -9.14
N PRO A 194 9.49 -16.19 -10.31
CA PRO A 194 8.80 -17.16 -11.15
C PRO A 194 8.63 -18.54 -10.54
N ASP A 195 9.57 -18.97 -9.71
CA ASP A 195 9.58 -20.30 -9.12
C ASP A 195 8.40 -20.54 -8.16
N ALA A 196 7.79 -19.47 -7.64
CA ALA A 196 6.68 -19.55 -6.69
C ALA A 196 5.29 -19.34 -7.32
N TRP A 197 5.21 -18.92 -8.58
CA TRP A 197 3.93 -18.46 -9.17
C TRP A 197 2.88 -19.56 -9.32
N ASP A 198 3.29 -20.80 -9.55
CA ASP A 198 2.37 -21.91 -9.78
C ASP A 198 2.04 -22.67 -8.47
N VAL A 199 2.58 -22.20 -7.35
CA VAL A 199 2.46 -22.81 -6.02
C VAL A 199 1.30 -22.21 -5.22
N ILE A 200 0.92 -20.96 -5.50
CA ILE A 200 -0.05 -20.21 -4.70
C ILE A 200 -1.49 -20.57 -5.08
N GLY A 201 -2.20 -21.20 -4.15
CA GLY A 201 -3.62 -21.56 -4.26
C GLY A 201 -4.60 -20.55 -3.66
N TRP A 202 -4.12 -19.44 -3.09
CA TRP A 202 -4.93 -18.44 -2.43
C TRP A 202 -5.73 -17.55 -3.40
N ASP A 203 -6.85 -16.99 -2.94
CA ASP A 203 -7.44 -15.83 -3.58
C ASP A 203 -6.54 -14.59 -3.42
N THR A 204 -6.80 -13.55 -4.21
CA THR A 204 -5.94 -12.35 -4.26
C THR A 204 -5.83 -11.65 -2.91
N THR A 205 -6.92 -11.53 -2.14
CA THR A 205 -6.89 -10.84 -0.83
C THR A 205 -6.09 -11.65 0.17
N THR A 206 -6.33 -12.96 0.25
CA THR A 206 -5.56 -13.87 1.11
C THR A 206 -4.06 -13.85 0.73
N TYR A 207 -3.75 -13.82 -0.57
CA TYR A 207 -2.37 -13.69 -1.03
C TYR A 207 -1.72 -12.39 -0.56
N VAL A 208 -2.36 -11.24 -0.74
CA VAL A 208 -1.82 -9.94 -0.28
C VAL A 208 -1.58 -9.97 1.22
N LEU A 209 -2.54 -10.44 2.02
CA LEU A 209 -2.43 -10.48 3.48
C LEU A 209 -1.31 -11.40 3.97
N LYS A 210 -1.19 -12.62 3.43
CA LYS A 210 -0.14 -13.57 3.83
C LYS A 210 1.24 -13.14 3.31
N ALA A 211 1.32 -12.67 2.07
CA ALA A 211 2.59 -12.24 1.46
C ALA A 211 3.18 -10.98 2.10
N THR A 212 2.35 -10.15 2.73
CA THR A 212 2.78 -8.93 3.45
C THR A 212 2.80 -9.12 4.97
N GLY A 213 2.58 -10.35 5.47
CA GLY A 213 2.74 -10.71 6.87
C GLY A 213 1.60 -10.27 7.80
N ARG A 214 0.47 -9.81 7.24
CA ARG A 214 -0.73 -9.39 7.99
C ARG A 214 -1.54 -10.57 8.51
N ILE A 215 -1.42 -11.72 7.87
CA ILE A 215 -1.96 -13.00 8.31
C ILE A 215 -0.80 -14.00 8.40
N PRO A 216 -0.64 -14.72 9.52
CA PRO A 216 0.39 -15.74 9.64
C PRO A 216 0.10 -16.92 8.71
N LEU A 217 1.17 -17.62 8.30
CA LEU A 217 1.03 -18.89 7.59
C LEU A 217 0.56 -19.99 8.56
N ASP A 218 -0.37 -20.82 8.10
CA ASP A 218 -0.85 -22.02 8.78
C ASP A 218 -0.21 -23.31 8.21
N GLU A 219 -0.56 -24.47 8.76
CA GLU A 219 0.00 -25.77 8.34
C GLU A 219 -0.28 -26.07 6.86
N ASP A 220 -1.49 -25.77 6.37
CA ASP A 220 -1.88 -25.97 4.97
C ASP A 220 -1.05 -25.06 4.03
N ASP A 221 -0.74 -23.84 4.47
CA ASP A 221 0.14 -22.94 3.73
C ASP A 221 1.57 -23.46 3.64
N PHE A 222 2.11 -24.02 4.74
CA PHE A 222 3.46 -24.58 4.75
C PHE A 222 3.55 -25.78 3.80
N ASP A 223 2.53 -26.64 3.78
CA ASP A 223 2.45 -27.77 2.86
C ASP A 223 2.32 -27.31 1.41
N MET A 224 1.48 -26.31 1.14
CA MET A 224 1.30 -25.73 -0.20
C MET A 224 2.59 -25.07 -0.71
N LEU A 225 3.21 -24.19 0.08
CA LEU A 225 4.36 -23.38 -0.33
C LEU A 225 5.69 -24.15 -0.31
N GLY A 226 5.78 -25.20 0.52
CA GLY A 226 7.01 -25.95 0.73
C GLY A 226 8.21 -25.02 1.04
N PRO A 227 9.35 -25.17 0.33
CA PRO A 227 10.53 -24.32 0.54
C PRO A 227 10.29 -22.81 0.32
N HIS A 228 9.25 -22.43 -0.43
CA HIS A 228 8.96 -21.02 -0.69
C HIS A 228 8.40 -20.28 0.52
N ALA A 229 7.85 -21.00 1.52
CA ALA A 229 7.32 -20.40 2.75
C ALA A 229 8.37 -19.56 3.49
N ALA A 230 9.65 -19.96 3.44
CA ALA A 230 10.77 -19.25 4.08
C ALA A 230 11.05 -17.86 3.48
N ARG A 231 10.44 -17.52 2.34
CA ARG A 231 10.60 -16.23 1.68
C ARG A 231 9.51 -15.22 2.08
N LEU A 232 8.46 -15.67 2.76
CA LEU A 232 7.40 -14.79 3.25
C LEU A 232 7.72 -14.28 4.66
N PRO A 233 7.35 -13.04 5.00
CA PRO A 233 6.70 -12.06 4.11
C PRO A 233 7.69 -11.41 3.12
N LEU A 234 7.17 -10.95 1.97
CA LEU A 234 7.96 -10.37 0.88
C LEU A 234 8.36 -8.91 1.12
N LEU A 235 7.57 -8.19 1.91
CA LEU A 235 7.78 -6.79 2.30
C LEU A 235 7.14 -6.56 3.68
N GLY A 236 7.57 -5.53 4.41
CA GLY A 236 7.03 -5.19 5.72
C GLY A 236 7.69 -4.01 6.41
#